data_AF-A0A7S3P7X0-F1
#
_entry.id   AF-A0A7S3P7X0-F1
#
_cell.length_a   1.000
_cell.length_b   1.000
_cell.length_c   1.000
_cell.angle_alpha   90.00
_cell.angle_beta   90.00
_cell.angle_gamma   90.00
#
_symmetry.space_group_name_H-M   'P 1'
#
loop_
_entity.id
_entity.type
_entity.pdbx_description
1 polymer ?
#
loop_
_entity_poly.entity_id
_entity_poly.type
_entity_poly.pdbx_seq_one_letter_code
_entity_poly.pdbx_strand_id
1 'polypeptide(L)'
;MIPQQEESPSKRVKRGTDAADDDWVKQAVAQVDAASLVEQLYVMQDQIKTLTAHVEAKLCAIQEATQDFRDGCLVKLVVSNQSQRQNTRRNMCSRHVDAKFTAGPKAAPFSISFSVTDTEGEQEVMIDSELFTIEMCSDDTMKESFSAPSDEKINNFLTLAGLSAVETRVTAGKRTSLDDMTRKKFVYSQVINEALELVGEKHGWDDDCGVGLGLGNEEIY
;
A
#
# COMPACT_ATOMS: atom_id res chain seq x y z
N MET A 1 -2.08 68.26 -60.85
CA MET A 1 -2.74 69.14 -59.86
C MET A 1 -4.21 68.82 -59.87
N ILE A 2 -4.73 68.29 -58.76
CA ILE A 2 -6.17 68.14 -58.51
C ILE A 2 -6.55 69.29 -57.59
N PRO A 3 -7.74 69.88 -57.78
CA PRO A 3 -8.63 70.01 -56.63
C PRO A 3 -10.04 69.45 -56.89
N GLN A 4 -10.58 68.94 -55.79
CA GLN A 4 -11.96 68.60 -55.44
C GLN A 4 -12.92 69.79 -55.66
N GLN A 5 -14.24 69.76 -55.56
CA GLN A 5 -15.38 68.85 -55.41
C GLN A 5 -16.60 69.79 -55.64
N GLU A 6 -17.74 69.31 -56.15
CA GLU A 6 -19.09 69.59 -55.61
C GLU A 6 -20.21 69.04 -56.52
N GLU A 7 -21.04 68.19 -55.90
CA GLU A 7 -22.50 68.00 -55.98
C GLU A 7 -23.25 67.61 -57.30
N SER A 8 -23.63 66.32 -57.34
CA SER A 8 -24.96 65.68 -57.54
C SER A 8 -26.20 66.49 -58.04
N PRO A 9 -27.22 65.89 -58.73
CA PRO A 9 -27.92 64.67 -58.27
C PRO A 9 -28.60 63.70 -59.29
N SER A 10 -28.81 62.47 -58.78
CA SER A 10 -30.03 61.64 -58.84
C SER A 10 -30.68 61.28 -60.19
N LYS A 11 -30.56 59.99 -60.57
CA LYS A 11 -31.62 59.26 -61.28
C LYS A 11 -31.90 57.92 -60.60
N ARG A 12 -33.14 57.82 -60.12
CA ARG A 12 -33.80 56.70 -59.45
C ARG A 12 -34.04 55.55 -60.45
N VAL A 13 -33.45 54.39 -60.23
CA VAL A 13 -33.85 53.14 -60.89
C VAL A 13 -34.60 52.29 -59.86
N LYS A 14 -35.90 52.11 -60.08
CA LYS A 14 -36.73 51.12 -59.38
C LYS A 14 -36.49 49.75 -60.02
N ARG A 15 -36.01 48.78 -59.24
CA ARG A 15 -36.30 47.34 -59.28
C ARG A 15 -36.06 46.87 -57.85
N GLY A 16 -36.91 46.11 -57.18
CA GLY A 16 -37.81 45.07 -57.63
C GLY A 16 -37.63 44.00 -56.57
N THR A 17 -38.62 43.90 -55.69
CA THR A 17 -38.90 42.83 -54.72
C THR A 17 -38.02 41.58 -54.79
N ASP A 18 -37.17 41.39 -53.79
CA ASP A 18 -36.72 40.07 -53.31
C ASP A 18 -36.89 40.06 -51.79
N ALA A 19 -38.09 39.71 -51.33
CA ALA A 19 -38.43 39.56 -49.92
C ALA A 19 -39.08 38.19 -49.66
N ALA A 20 -38.70 37.17 -50.43
CA ALA A 20 -39.29 35.84 -50.39
C ALA A 20 -38.29 34.69 -50.12
N ASP A 21 -36.99 34.98 -49.96
CA ASP A 21 -35.97 33.91 -49.83
C ASP A 21 -35.37 33.73 -48.43
N ASP A 22 -35.80 34.53 -47.44
CA ASP A 22 -35.23 34.49 -46.08
C ASP A 22 -36.08 33.74 -45.04
N ASP A 23 -37.22 33.17 -45.44
CA ASP A 23 -38.19 32.58 -44.51
C ASP A 23 -37.96 31.07 -44.30
N TRP A 24 -37.43 30.35 -45.30
CA TRP A 24 -37.19 28.90 -45.18
C TRP A 24 -35.92 28.58 -44.37
N VAL A 25 -34.93 29.47 -44.36
CA VAL A 25 -33.71 29.32 -43.53
C VAL A 25 -34.02 29.56 -42.05
N LYS A 26 -34.94 30.48 -41.74
CA LYS A 26 -35.42 30.69 -40.36
C LYS A 26 -36.31 29.54 -39.87
N GLN A 27 -37.01 28.86 -40.78
CA GLN A 27 -37.82 27.67 -40.44
C GLN A 27 -36.98 26.39 -40.31
N ALA A 28 -35.88 26.24 -41.05
CA ALA A 28 -35.00 25.07 -40.96
C ALA A 28 -34.08 25.07 -39.72
N VAL A 29 -33.79 26.24 -39.14
CA VAL A 29 -32.92 26.38 -37.96
C VAL A 29 -33.70 26.39 -36.63
N ALA A 30 -35.03 26.52 -36.68
CA ALA A 30 -35.90 26.57 -35.48
C ALA A 30 -36.47 25.20 -35.02
N GLN A 31 -36.05 24.09 -35.64
CA GLN A 31 -36.50 22.73 -35.25
C GLN A 31 -35.34 21.83 -34.80
N VAL A 32 -34.35 22.40 -34.11
CA VAL A 32 -33.74 21.61 -33.04
C VAL A 32 -34.74 21.70 -31.88
N ASP A 33 -35.61 20.70 -31.81
CA ASP A 33 -36.70 20.64 -30.85
C ASP A 33 -36.14 20.87 -29.44
N ALA A 34 -36.46 22.02 -28.84
CA ALA A 34 -35.92 22.40 -27.55
C ALA A 34 -36.21 21.33 -26.49
N ALA A 35 -37.30 20.57 -26.67
CA ALA A 35 -37.63 19.40 -25.86
C ALA A 35 -36.57 18.28 -25.99
N SER A 36 -36.08 17.99 -27.20
CA SER A 36 -35.04 16.98 -27.46
C SER A 36 -33.69 17.37 -26.85
N LEU A 37 -33.31 18.65 -26.92
CA LEU A 37 -32.10 19.16 -26.24
C LEU A 37 -32.22 19.09 -24.71
N VAL A 38 -33.40 19.39 -24.17
CA VAL A 38 -33.68 19.28 -22.73
C VAL A 38 -33.63 17.83 -22.28
N GLU A 39 -34.19 16.90 -23.05
CA GLU A 39 -34.16 15.47 -22.75
C GLU A 39 -32.71 14.91 -22.79
N GLN A 40 -31.92 15.31 -23.79
CA GLN A 40 -30.49 14.96 -23.84
C GLN A 40 -29.70 15.54 -22.66
N LEU A 41 -30.00 16.77 -22.24
CA LEU A 41 -29.40 17.37 -21.05
C LEU A 41 -29.72 16.59 -19.79
N TYR A 42 -30.97 16.14 -19.61
CA TYR A 42 -31.36 15.32 -18.47
C TYR A 42 -30.62 13.97 -18.47
N VAL A 43 -30.52 13.30 -19.62
CA VAL A 43 -29.79 12.03 -19.75
C VAL A 43 -28.30 12.21 -19.41
N MET A 44 -27.66 13.27 -19.93
CA MET A 44 -26.25 13.55 -19.59
C MET A 44 -26.07 13.86 -18.10
N GLN A 45 -27.00 14.60 -17.49
CA GLN A 45 -26.92 14.95 -16.08
C GLN A 45 -27.02 13.71 -15.19
N ASP A 46 -27.84 12.73 -15.58
CA ASP A 46 -27.99 11.46 -14.86
C ASP A 46 -26.77 10.54 -15.05
N GLN A 47 -26.20 10.52 -16.25
CA GLN A 47 -24.93 9.84 -16.52
C GLN A 47 -23.78 10.43 -15.71
N ILE A 48 -23.69 11.76 -15.61
CA ILE A 48 -22.68 12.45 -14.79
C ILE A 48 -22.87 12.07 -13.32
N LYS A 49 -24.09 12.12 -12.77
CA LYS A 49 -24.36 11.69 -11.39
C LYS A 49 -23.93 10.25 -11.14
N THR A 50 -24.24 9.35 -12.07
CA THR A 50 -23.87 7.93 -11.97
C THR A 50 -22.36 7.74 -12.00
N LEU A 51 -21.66 8.45 -12.89
CA LEU A 51 -20.20 8.46 -12.96
C LEU A 51 -19.57 9.04 -11.69
N THR A 52 -20.09 10.14 -11.17
CA THR A 52 -19.63 10.75 -9.92
C THR A 52 -19.80 9.79 -8.76
N ALA A 53 -20.96 9.16 -8.61
CA ALA A 53 -21.20 8.16 -7.56
C ALA A 53 -20.26 6.95 -7.71
N HIS A 54 -19.97 6.51 -8.94
CA HIS A 54 -19.05 5.40 -9.19
C HIS A 54 -17.58 5.77 -8.90
N VAL A 55 -17.19 7.01 -9.20
CA VAL A 55 -15.86 7.55 -8.88
C VAL A 55 -15.73 7.77 -7.38
N GLU A 56 -16.74 8.28 -6.71
CA GLU A 56 -16.79 8.43 -5.24
C GLU A 56 -16.74 7.07 -4.54
N ALA A 57 -17.51 6.09 -5.00
CA ALA A 57 -17.44 4.72 -4.46
C ALA A 57 -16.05 4.09 -4.68
N LYS A 58 -15.41 4.32 -5.84
CA LYS A 58 -14.03 3.87 -6.07
C LYS A 58 -13.02 4.64 -5.24
N LEU A 59 -13.18 5.96 -5.07
CA LEU A 59 -12.34 6.77 -4.21
C LEU A 59 -12.47 6.35 -2.75
N CYS A 60 -13.69 6.04 -2.30
CA CYS A 60 -13.96 5.56 -0.96
C CYS A 60 -13.37 4.15 -0.76
N ALA A 61 -13.52 3.23 -1.72
CA ALA A 61 -12.86 1.92 -1.66
C ALA A 61 -11.33 2.01 -1.71
N ILE A 62 -10.77 2.95 -2.50
CA ILE A 62 -9.33 3.23 -2.51
C ILE A 62 -8.91 3.87 -1.19
N GLN A 63 -9.71 4.78 -0.63
CA GLN A 63 -9.47 5.42 0.66
C GLN A 63 -9.55 4.41 1.78
N GLU A 64 -10.53 3.53 1.86
CA GLU A 64 -10.59 2.42 2.82
C GLU A 64 -9.40 1.47 2.64
N ALA A 65 -8.94 1.23 1.41
CA ALA A 65 -7.72 0.47 1.15
C ALA A 65 -6.42 1.25 1.47
N THR A 66 -6.46 2.58 1.59
CA THR A 66 -5.30 3.45 1.84
C THR A 66 -5.33 4.17 3.19
N GLN A 67 -6.43 4.10 3.95
CA GLN A 67 -6.64 4.82 5.20
C GLN A 67 -5.94 4.17 6.39
N ASP A 68 -5.64 2.88 6.35
CA ASP A 68 -5.02 2.19 7.49
C ASP A 68 -3.51 1.94 7.37
N PHE A 69 -2.84 2.41 6.30
CA PHE A 69 -1.38 2.30 6.18
C PHE A 69 -0.62 3.57 6.52
N ARG A 70 -1.32 4.66 6.87
CA ARG A 70 -0.67 5.90 7.32
C ARG A 70 -0.13 5.80 8.74
N ASP A 71 -0.74 4.98 9.60
CA ASP A 71 -0.29 4.75 10.99
C ASP A 71 0.69 3.59 11.16
N GLY A 72 0.89 2.75 10.14
CA GLY A 72 2.11 1.95 10.02
C GLY A 72 2.14 0.64 10.80
N CYS A 73 0.99 0.00 11.09
CA CYS A 73 1.00 -1.40 11.51
C CYS A 73 0.71 -2.33 10.32
N LEU A 74 1.77 -2.89 9.72
CA LEU A 74 1.68 -3.91 8.68
C LEU A 74 1.34 -5.28 9.28
N VAL A 75 1.43 -5.43 10.60
CA VAL A 75 1.35 -6.71 11.30
C VAL A 75 0.42 -6.62 12.49
N LYS A 76 -0.32 -7.71 12.73
CA LYS A 76 -1.11 -7.89 13.94
C LYS A 76 -0.75 -9.20 14.60
N LEU A 77 -0.48 -9.16 15.91
CA LEU A 77 -0.32 -10.34 16.72
C LEU A 77 -1.70 -10.98 17.01
N VAL A 78 -1.87 -12.24 16.64
CA VAL A 78 -3.11 -13.01 16.82
C VAL A 78 -3.06 -13.80 18.12
N VAL A 79 -2.02 -14.60 18.28
CA VAL A 79 -1.78 -15.44 19.47
C VAL A 79 -0.29 -15.44 19.72
N SER A 80 0.10 -15.42 20.99
CA SER A 80 1.46 -15.78 21.36
C SER A 80 1.48 -16.39 22.74
N ASN A 81 2.20 -17.51 22.87
CA ASN A 81 2.35 -18.28 24.09
C ASN A 81 3.83 -18.35 24.45
N GLN A 82 4.14 -18.10 25.72
CA GLN A 82 5.47 -18.30 26.27
C GLN A 82 5.47 -19.53 27.18
N SER A 83 6.55 -20.30 27.11
CA SER A 83 6.87 -21.34 28.09
C SER A 83 8.32 -21.21 28.54
N GLN A 84 8.56 -21.57 29.79
CA GLN A 84 9.88 -21.52 30.41
C GLN A 84 10.17 -22.84 31.08
N ARG A 85 11.43 -23.24 31.07
CA ARG A 85 11.88 -24.44 31.78
C ARG A 85 13.24 -24.22 32.41
N GLN A 86 13.27 -24.34 33.73
CA GLN A 86 14.51 -24.37 34.49
C GLN A 86 14.93 -25.82 34.78
N ASN A 87 16.21 -26.12 34.53
CA ASN A 87 16.85 -27.37 34.92
C ASN A 87 18.02 -27.08 35.86
N THR A 88 17.72 -27.09 37.16
CA THR A 88 18.69 -26.79 38.23
C THR A 88 19.85 -27.76 38.31
N ARG A 89 19.73 -28.98 37.74
CA ARG A 89 20.83 -29.96 37.72
C ARG A 89 21.92 -29.63 36.71
N ARG A 90 21.58 -28.85 35.68
CA ARG A 90 22.48 -28.47 34.59
C ARG A 90 22.70 -26.96 34.51
N ASN A 91 22.26 -26.23 35.55
CA ASN A 91 22.26 -24.77 35.57
C ASN A 91 21.75 -24.15 34.23
N MET A 92 20.63 -24.68 33.76
CA MET A 92 20.09 -24.39 32.43
C MET A 92 18.70 -23.78 32.54
N CYS A 93 18.45 -22.72 31.79
CA CYS A 93 17.15 -22.06 31.67
C CYS A 93 16.79 -21.97 30.18
N SER A 94 15.62 -22.48 29.80
CA SER A 94 15.12 -22.31 28.44
C SER A 94 13.85 -21.49 28.39
N ARG A 95 13.74 -20.66 27.35
CA ARG A 95 12.59 -19.84 27.02
C ARG A 95 12.14 -20.20 25.61
N HIS A 96 10.86 -20.50 25.47
CA HIS A 96 10.23 -20.74 24.19
C HIS A 96 9.02 -19.82 24.00
N VAL A 97 8.93 -19.16 22.86
CA VAL A 97 7.80 -18.30 22.49
C VAL A 97 7.30 -18.71 21.12
N ASP A 98 6.04 -19.14 21.03
CA ASP A 98 5.37 -19.39 19.75
C ASP A 98 4.40 -18.24 19.46
N ALA A 99 4.62 -17.50 18.38
CA ALA A 99 3.82 -16.35 17.99
C ALA A 99 3.19 -16.53 16.60
N LYS A 100 1.92 -16.15 16.48
CA LYS A 100 1.14 -16.17 15.24
C LYS A 100 0.64 -14.77 14.92
N PHE A 101 0.78 -14.39 13.67
CA PHE A 101 0.50 -13.04 13.19
C PHE A 101 -0.35 -13.06 11.93
N THR A 102 -0.85 -11.88 11.56
CA THR A 102 -1.40 -11.59 10.23
C THR A 102 -0.73 -10.35 9.66
N ALA A 103 -0.35 -10.39 8.38
CA ALA A 103 0.27 -9.27 7.67
C ALA A 103 -0.64 -8.67 6.58
N GLY A 104 -0.60 -7.34 6.49
CA GLY A 104 -1.19 -6.55 5.41
C GLY A 104 -2.72 -6.58 5.33
N PRO A 105 -3.30 -5.92 4.31
CA PRO A 105 -4.75 -5.76 4.18
C PRO A 105 -5.49 -7.08 3.95
N LYS A 106 -4.80 -8.10 3.44
CA LYS A 106 -5.38 -9.44 3.24
C LYS A 106 -5.24 -10.34 4.47
N ALA A 107 -4.67 -9.83 5.56
CA ALA A 107 -4.43 -10.57 6.81
C ALA A 107 -3.74 -11.93 6.57
N ALA A 108 -2.68 -11.94 5.77
CA ALA A 108 -1.95 -13.16 5.46
C ALA A 108 -1.31 -13.75 6.74
N PRO A 109 -1.63 -14.99 7.12
CA PRO A 109 -1.11 -15.57 8.35
C PRO A 109 0.37 -15.94 8.20
N PHE A 110 1.13 -15.79 9.29
CA PHE A 110 2.48 -16.36 9.43
C PHE A 110 2.80 -16.58 10.91
N SER A 111 3.86 -17.34 11.20
CA SER A 111 4.32 -17.60 12.56
C SER A 111 5.84 -17.48 12.69
N ILE A 112 6.26 -17.19 13.92
CA ILE A 112 7.66 -17.21 14.34
C ILE A 112 7.72 -17.94 15.69
N SER A 113 8.61 -18.91 15.80
CA SER A 113 8.96 -19.62 17.02
C SER A 113 10.33 -19.16 17.48
N PHE A 114 10.45 -18.80 18.75
CA PHE A 114 11.69 -18.41 19.41
C PHE A 114 12.02 -19.47 20.44
N SER A 115 13.26 -19.96 20.43
CA SER A 115 13.75 -20.96 21.36
C SER A 115 15.14 -20.59 21.79
N VAL A 116 15.27 -20.11 23.02
CA VAL A 116 16.55 -19.74 23.62
C VAL A 116 16.83 -20.65 24.79
N THR A 117 18.01 -21.26 24.82
CA THR A 117 18.49 -22.06 25.95
C THR A 117 19.77 -21.46 26.46
N ASP A 118 19.76 -21.01 27.71
CA ASP A 118 20.95 -20.59 28.44
C ASP A 118 21.45 -21.77 29.28
N THR A 119 22.70 -22.16 29.09
CA THR A 119 23.39 -23.15 29.92
C THR A 119 24.66 -22.51 30.48
N GLU A 120 24.71 -22.28 31.80
CA GLU A 120 25.90 -21.73 32.46
C GLU A 120 26.40 -20.38 31.89
N GLY A 121 25.51 -19.57 31.29
CA GLY A 121 25.84 -18.28 30.67
C GLY A 121 26.11 -18.36 29.17
N GLU A 122 26.03 -19.55 28.58
CA GLU A 122 26.11 -19.77 27.15
C GLU A 122 24.72 -19.91 26.53
N GLN A 123 24.41 -19.09 25.52
CA GLN A 123 23.10 -19.07 24.88
C GLN A 123 23.10 -19.81 23.54
N GLU A 124 22.20 -20.77 23.41
CA GLU A 124 21.78 -21.38 22.16
C GLU A 124 20.47 -20.73 21.70
N VAL A 125 20.47 -20.14 20.51
CA VAL A 125 19.30 -19.46 19.93
C VAL A 125 18.84 -20.21 18.69
N MET A 126 17.56 -20.54 18.65
CA MET A 126 16.88 -21.06 17.47
C MET A 126 15.61 -20.24 17.22
N ILE A 127 15.53 -19.62 16.05
CA ILE A 127 14.37 -18.86 15.61
C ILE A 127 13.90 -19.46 14.31
N ASP A 128 12.68 -19.97 14.31
CA ASP A 128 12.11 -20.67 13.16
C ASP A 128 10.84 -19.97 12.69
N SER A 129 10.81 -19.66 11.41
CA SER A 129 9.68 -19.08 10.70
C SER A 129 9.49 -19.84 9.39
N GLU A 130 8.27 -19.86 8.87
CA GLU A 130 7.99 -20.41 7.53
C GLU A 130 8.85 -19.73 6.43
N LEU A 131 9.40 -18.56 6.74
CA LEU A 131 10.11 -17.67 5.84
C LEU A 131 11.64 -17.71 6.04
N PHE A 132 12.12 -17.84 7.27
CA PHE A 132 13.54 -17.83 7.61
C PHE A 132 13.83 -18.67 8.86
N THR A 133 15.07 -19.13 8.98
CA THR A 133 15.55 -19.84 10.17
C THR A 133 16.89 -19.26 10.60
N ILE A 134 17.06 -19.04 11.90
CA ILE A 134 18.29 -18.57 12.54
C ILE A 134 18.68 -19.61 13.59
N GLU A 135 19.90 -20.12 13.50
CA GLU A 135 20.50 -20.99 14.50
C GLU A 135 21.86 -20.41 14.92
N MET A 136 22.01 -20.14 16.22
CA MET A 136 23.26 -19.69 16.84
C MET A 136 23.59 -20.61 18.02
N CYS A 137 24.79 -21.19 17.99
CA CYS A 137 25.35 -21.98 19.09
C CYS A 137 26.61 -21.29 19.62
N SER A 138 26.78 -21.31 20.94
CA SER A 138 27.90 -20.71 21.67
C SER A 138 29.24 -21.44 21.52
N ASP A 139 29.25 -22.69 21.06
CA ASP A 139 30.48 -23.48 20.95
C ASP A 139 31.49 -22.88 19.94
N ASP A 140 32.78 -22.93 20.29
CA ASP A 140 33.99 -22.45 19.56
C ASP A 140 34.09 -22.86 18.07
N THR A 141 33.18 -23.70 17.58
CA THR A 141 32.95 -23.97 16.16
C THR A 141 31.68 -23.26 15.69
N MET A 142 31.68 -21.92 15.72
CA MET A 142 30.53 -21.10 15.34
C MET A 142 29.95 -21.53 13.98
N LYS A 143 28.83 -22.24 14.04
CA LYS A 143 27.93 -22.44 12.90
C LYS A 143 26.75 -21.53 13.13
N GLU A 144 26.93 -20.25 12.80
CA GLU A 144 25.79 -19.40 12.52
C GLU A 144 25.19 -19.89 11.20
N SER A 145 24.00 -20.47 11.28
CA SER A 145 23.25 -20.88 10.11
C SER A 145 22.10 -19.91 9.94
N PHE A 146 22.21 -19.06 8.92
CA PHE A 146 21.13 -18.17 8.50
C PHE A 146 20.55 -18.66 7.17
N SER A 147 19.28 -19.05 7.19
CA SER A 147 18.54 -19.37 5.98
C SER A 147 17.65 -18.19 5.59
N ALA A 148 18.19 -17.31 4.74
CA ALA A 148 17.44 -16.19 4.21
C ALA A 148 16.27 -16.67 3.32
N PRO A 149 15.10 -16.00 3.34
CA PRO A 149 14.03 -16.29 2.40
C PRO A 149 14.52 -16.01 0.97
N SER A 150 14.17 -16.89 0.03
CA SER A 150 14.40 -16.62 -1.39
C SER A 150 13.54 -15.45 -1.88
N ASP A 151 14.00 -14.75 -2.92
CA ASP A 151 13.24 -13.67 -3.56
C ASP A 151 11.81 -14.10 -3.95
N GLU A 152 11.64 -15.36 -4.37
CA GLU A 152 10.33 -15.96 -4.67
C GLU A 152 9.45 -16.09 -3.41
N LYS A 153 10.00 -16.58 -2.29
CA LYS A 153 9.27 -16.66 -1.02
C LYS A 153 8.80 -15.29 -0.54
N ILE A 154 9.69 -14.29 -0.60
CA ILE A 154 9.36 -12.90 -0.24
C ILE A 154 8.23 -12.38 -1.13
N ASN A 155 8.37 -12.54 -2.45
CA ASN A 155 7.37 -12.04 -3.40
C ASN A 155 6.00 -12.71 -3.22
N ASN A 156 5.97 -14.02 -2.97
CA ASN A 156 4.74 -14.76 -2.71
C ASN A 156 4.08 -14.30 -1.42
N PHE A 157 4.85 -14.18 -0.32
CA PHE A 157 4.34 -13.68 0.95
C PHE A 157 3.73 -12.28 0.83
N LEU A 158 4.46 -11.33 0.23
CA LEU A 158 3.95 -9.96 0.05
C LEU A 158 2.71 -9.91 -0.84
N THR A 159 2.61 -10.79 -1.84
CA THR A 159 1.44 -10.87 -2.72
C THR A 159 0.20 -11.41 -1.99
N LEU A 160 0.42 -12.43 -1.15
CA LEU A 160 -0.61 -12.98 -0.27
C LEU A 160 -1.07 -11.96 0.77
N ALA A 161 -0.14 -11.19 1.34
CA ALA A 161 -0.44 -10.13 2.29
C ALA A 161 -1.13 -8.91 1.65
N GLY A 162 -1.02 -8.73 0.34
CA GLY A 162 -1.51 -7.53 -0.36
C GLY A 162 -0.55 -6.34 -0.25
N LEU A 163 0.73 -6.61 0.00
CA LEU A 163 1.78 -5.63 0.26
C LEU A 163 2.73 -5.43 -0.94
N SER A 164 2.55 -6.16 -2.05
CA SER A 164 3.44 -6.10 -3.21
C SER A 164 3.60 -4.71 -3.82
N ALA A 165 2.60 -3.84 -3.70
CA ALA A 165 2.61 -2.47 -4.24
C ALA A 165 2.98 -1.39 -3.20
N VAL A 166 3.27 -1.77 -1.95
CA VAL A 166 3.54 -0.81 -0.87
C VAL A 166 4.89 -0.15 -1.04
N GLU A 167 4.93 1.18 -1.00
CA GLU A 167 6.16 1.95 -0.95
C GLU A 167 6.54 2.19 0.53
N THR A 168 7.80 1.97 0.89
CA THR A 168 8.25 2.18 2.27
C THR A 168 8.42 3.68 2.56
N ARG A 169 8.23 4.09 3.82
CA ARG A 169 8.39 5.49 4.26
C ARG A 169 9.78 6.06 3.93
N VAL A 170 10.82 5.24 3.88
CA VAL A 170 12.19 5.64 3.53
C VAL A 170 12.30 6.09 2.06
N THR A 171 11.47 5.52 1.17
CA THR A 171 11.43 5.87 -0.26
C THR A 171 10.56 7.08 -0.60
N ALA A 172 9.66 7.50 0.30
CA ALA A 172 8.73 8.61 0.06
C ALA A 172 9.41 9.97 -0.17
N GLY A 173 10.70 10.12 0.17
CA GLY A 173 11.48 11.36 -0.02
C GLY A 173 12.68 11.25 -0.97
N LYS A 174 13.12 10.05 -1.33
CA LYS A 174 14.21 9.83 -2.28
C LYS A 174 13.69 8.96 -3.43
N ARG A 175 13.41 9.59 -4.57
CA ARG A 175 13.28 8.93 -5.87
C ARG A 175 14.64 8.38 -6.32
N THR A 176 15.22 7.49 -5.53
CA THR A 176 16.20 6.53 -6.03
C THR A 176 15.38 5.38 -6.58
N SER A 177 15.54 5.07 -7.86
CA SER A 177 14.97 3.88 -8.50
C SER A 177 15.58 2.64 -7.86
N LEU A 178 15.14 2.30 -6.66
CA LEU A 178 15.39 0.98 -6.08
C LEU A 178 14.72 -0.02 -7.03
N ASP A 179 15.45 -1.08 -7.36
CA ASP A 179 14.84 -2.18 -8.08
C ASP A 179 13.65 -2.74 -7.28
N ASP A 180 12.70 -3.34 -7.98
CA ASP A 180 11.42 -3.79 -7.40
C ASP A 180 11.64 -4.80 -6.26
N MET A 181 12.65 -5.66 -6.37
CA MET A 181 12.94 -6.68 -5.37
C MET A 181 13.59 -6.12 -4.11
N THR A 182 14.47 -5.13 -4.22
CA THR A 182 15.08 -4.46 -3.07
C THR A 182 14.01 -3.71 -2.28
N ARG A 183 13.09 -3.02 -2.97
CA ARG A 183 11.92 -2.41 -2.30
C ARG A 183 11.10 -3.47 -1.56
N LYS A 184 10.81 -4.61 -2.20
CA LYS A 184 10.07 -5.72 -1.58
C LYS A 184 10.81 -6.29 -0.35
N LYS A 185 12.13 -6.45 -0.41
CA LYS A 185 12.95 -6.86 0.74
C LYS A 185 12.85 -5.87 1.91
N PHE A 186 12.80 -4.57 1.64
CA PHE A 186 12.55 -3.56 2.69
C PHE A 186 11.15 -3.64 3.29
N VAL A 187 10.10 -3.84 2.48
CA VAL A 187 8.74 -4.05 3.02
C VAL A 187 8.69 -5.31 3.87
N TYR A 188 9.34 -6.37 3.41
CA TYR A 188 9.45 -7.63 4.12
C TYR A 188 10.17 -7.48 5.47
N SER A 189 11.32 -6.79 5.52
CA SER A 189 12.04 -6.57 6.77
C SER A 189 11.22 -5.73 7.76
N GLN A 190 10.46 -4.74 7.29
CA GLN A 190 9.54 -3.98 8.14
C GLN A 190 8.47 -4.87 8.78
N VAL A 191 7.90 -5.81 8.02
CA VAL A 191 6.93 -6.80 8.55
C VAL A 191 7.58 -7.67 9.64
N ILE A 192 8.79 -8.16 9.43
CA ILE A 192 9.47 -9.01 10.42
C ILE A 192 9.83 -8.21 11.68
N ASN A 193 10.37 -6.99 11.53
CA ASN A 193 10.71 -6.13 12.66
C ASN A 193 9.48 -5.81 13.53
N GLU A 194 8.37 -5.45 12.90
CA GLU A 194 7.13 -5.16 13.62
C GLU A 194 6.59 -6.41 14.35
N ALA A 195 6.69 -7.59 13.73
CA ALA A 195 6.32 -8.84 14.38
C ALA A 195 7.15 -9.12 15.65
N LEU A 196 8.44 -8.80 15.61
CA LEU A 196 9.36 -8.96 16.73
C LEU A 196 9.06 -7.96 17.85
N GLU A 197 8.84 -6.69 17.50
CA GLU A 197 8.43 -5.65 18.44
C GLU A 197 7.15 -6.06 19.18
N LEU A 198 6.14 -6.57 18.48
CA LEU A 198 4.89 -7.04 19.09
C LEU A 198 5.09 -8.21 20.08
N VAL A 199 6.08 -9.07 19.84
CA VAL A 199 6.43 -10.16 20.78
C VAL A 199 7.16 -9.60 21.99
N GLY A 200 8.12 -8.70 21.78
CA GLY A 200 8.85 -8.00 22.83
C GLY A 200 7.93 -7.16 23.73
N GLU A 201 6.95 -6.46 23.15
CA GLU A 201 5.94 -5.72 23.90
C GLU A 201 5.06 -6.63 24.76
N LYS A 202 4.71 -7.82 24.27
CA LYS A 202 3.82 -8.74 24.98
C LYS A 202 4.51 -9.49 26.11
N HIS A 203 5.73 -9.96 25.90
CA HIS A 203 6.42 -10.89 26.81
C HIS A 203 7.69 -10.35 27.44
N GLY A 204 8.10 -9.13 27.08
CA GLY A 204 9.41 -8.58 27.43
C GLY A 204 10.53 -9.12 26.54
N TRP A 205 11.56 -8.31 26.32
CA TRP A 205 12.76 -8.70 25.59
C TRP A 205 13.57 -9.77 26.34
N ASP A 206 13.63 -9.65 27.66
CA ASP A 206 14.18 -10.64 28.58
C ASP A 206 13.07 -11.20 29.47
N ASP A 207 13.24 -12.43 29.90
CA ASP A 207 12.35 -13.05 30.86
C ASP A 207 12.83 -12.89 32.32
N ASP A 208 12.05 -13.40 33.27
CA ASP A 208 12.35 -13.30 34.70
C ASP A 208 13.67 -13.98 35.11
N CYS A 209 14.21 -14.87 34.25
CA CYS A 209 15.49 -15.55 34.45
C CYS A 209 16.64 -14.86 33.71
N GLY A 210 16.39 -13.76 32.99
CA GLY A 210 17.37 -13.06 32.17
C GLY A 210 17.62 -13.69 30.80
N VAL A 211 16.75 -14.59 30.35
CA VAL A 211 16.85 -15.22 29.02
C VAL A 211 16.13 -14.37 27.98
N GLY A 212 16.89 -13.87 27.00
CA GLY A 212 16.40 -13.03 25.92
C GLY A 212 15.50 -13.76 24.91
N LEU A 213 14.97 -13.01 23.93
CA LEU A 213 14.30 -13.58 22.73
C LEU A 213 15.28 -14.08 21.67
N GLY A 214 16.59 -13.82 21.84
CA GLY A 214 17.65 -14.27 20.95
C GLY A 214 17.90 -13.38 19.73
N LEU A 215 17.28 -12.19 19.65
CA LEU A 215 17.56 -11.18 18.63
C LEU A 215 17.68 -9.79 19.25
N GLY A 216 18.74 -9.07 18.89
CA GLY A 216 18.77 -7.62 19.05
C GLY A 216 18.01 -6.92 17.92
N ASN A 217 17.35 -5.79 18.21
CA ASN A 217 16.71 -4.95 17.17
C ASN A 217 17.68 -4.50 16.06
N GLU A 218 18.99 -4.55 16.31
CA GLU A 218 20.02 -4.13 15.36
C GLU A 218 20.49 -5.25 14.40
N GLU A 219 20.08 -6.50 14.62
CA GLU A 219 20.61 -7.67 13.87
C GLU A 219 19.81 -8.02 12.60
N ILE A 220 18.80 -7.21 12.25
CA ILE A 220 17.83 -7.50 11.17
C ILE A 220 18.04 -6.59 9.94
N TYR A 221 19.19 -5.89 9.85
CA TYR A 221 19.51 -4.95 8.77
C TYR A 221 20.63 -5.45 7.84
#